data_AF-A0A961B4M5-F1
#
_entry.id   AF-A0A961B4M5-F1
#
_cell.length_a   1.000
_cell.length_b   1.000
_cell.length_c   1.000
_cell.angle_alpha   90.00
_cell.angle_beta   90.00
_cell.angle_gamma   90.00
#
_symmetry.space_group_name_H-M   'P 1'
#
loop_
_entity.id
_entity.type
_entity.pdbx_description
1 polymer ?
#
loop_
_entity_poly.entity_id
_entity_poly.type
_entity_poly.pdbx_seq_one_letter_code
_entity_poly.pdbx_strand_id
1 'polypeptide(L)'
;MLRKTFLILALLSPAIPCRPAMADETRPSVSAYETATDIPYRTEAERRADPYIDERCRLDVYHPIKKTGFVTVVWFHGGGLTGGNRFVPRELMEKGLAV
;
A
#
# COMPACT_ATOMS: atom_id res chain seq x y z
N MET A 1 28.65 66.29 20.30
CA MET A 1 27.50 65.69 21.02
C MET A 1 26.65 64.92 20.02
N LEU A 2 26.39 63.66 20.34
CA LEU A 2 25.95 62.58 19.45
C LEU A 2 24.45 62.64 19.17
N ARG A 3 24.02 62.61 17.90
CA ARG A 3 22.62 62.30 17.53
C ARG A 3 22.62 61.10 16.59
N LYS A 4 22.33 59.94 17.18
CA LYS A 4 22.12 58.66 16.48
C LYS A 4 20.79 58.73 15.72
N THR A 5 20.85 58.71 14.40
CA THR A 5 19.65 58.57 13.55
C THR A 5 19.46 57.08 13.25
N PHE A 6 18.43 56.48 13.85
CA PHE A 6 18.03 55.11 13.55
C PHE A 6 17.24 55.09 12.23
N LEU A 7 17.79 54.46 11.19
CA LEU A 7 17.02 54.05 10.01
C LEU A 7 16.34 52.72 10.35
N ILE A 8 15.02 52.73 10.51
CA ILE A 8 14.21 51.51 10.57
C ILE A 8 13.75 51.21 9.15
N LEU A 9 14.39 50.24 8.50
CA LEU A 9 13.95 49.69 7.22
C LEU A 9 12.95 48.57 7.50
N ALA A 10 11.66 48.87 7.40
CA ALA A 10 10.59 47.88 7.54
C ALA A 10 10.51 47.02 6.26
N LEU A 11 10.97 45.76 6.33
CA LEU A 11 10.76 44.75 5.30
C LEU A 11 9.28 44.30 5.33
N LEU A 12 8.48 44.81 4.40
CA LEU A 12 7.11 44.34 4.18
C LEU A 12 7.18 43.00 3.42
N SER A 13 7.21 41.89 4.16
CA SER A 13 7.09 40.54 3.59
C SER A 13 5.60 40.22 3.39
N PRO A 14 5.10 39.94 2.17
CA PRO A 14 3.72 39.51 2.00
C PRO A 14 3.57 38.12 2.61
N ALA A 15 2.77 38.03 3.67
CA ALA A 15 2.36 36.78 4.26
C ALA A 15 1.67 35.93 3.17
N ILE A 16 2.33 34.86 2.73
CA ILE A 16 1.73 33.83 1.89
C ILE A 16 0.66 33.17 2.76
N PRO A 17 -0.65 33.32 2.45
CA PRO A 17 -1.67 32.65 3.23
C PRO A 17 -1.48 31.14 3.06
N CYS A 18 -1.27 30.46 4.18
CA CYS A 18 -1.29 29.01 4.25
C CYS A 18 -2.66 28.54 3.75
N ARG A 19 -2.73 28.02 2.52
CA ARG A 19 -3.95 27.35 2.05
C ARG A 19 -4.15 26.14 2.95
N PRO A 20 -5.30 25.99 3.63
CA PRO A 20 -5.59 24.73 4.28
C PRO A 20 -5.58 23.64 3.21
N ALA A 21 -4.78 22.60 3.45
CA ALA A 21 -4.88 21.38 2.68
C ALA A 21 -6.27 20.80 2.95
N MET A 22 -7.18 20.92 1.98
CA MET A 22 -8.39 20.11 2.01
C MET A 22 -7.94 18.65 1.89
N ALA A 23 -8.04 17.92 3.00
CA ALA A 23 -8.01 16.48 2.97
C ALA A 23 -9.18 16.05 2.08
N ASP A 24 -8.87 15.40 0.97
CA ASP A 24 -9.86 14.76 0.12
C ASP A 24 -10.47 13.61 0.93
N GLU A 25 -11.59 13.86 1.59
CA GLU A 25 -12.47 12.81 2.12
C GLU A 25 -13.17 12.13 0.94
N THR A 26 -12.40 11.42 0.10
CA THR A 26 -13.00 10.44 -0.79
C THR A 26 -13.57 9.34 0.09
N ARG A 27 -14.87 9.42 0.40
CA ARG A 27 -15.63 8.27 0.92
C ARG A 27 -15.25 7.08 0.06
N PRO A 28 -14.75 5.96 0.62
CA PRO A 28 -14.37 4.83 -0.19
C PRO A 28 -15.64 4.38 -0.91
N SER A 29 -15.69 4.61 -2.22
CA SER A 29 -16.60 3.87 -3.07
C SER A 29 -16.26 2.40 -2.81
N VAL A 30 -17.27 1.60 -2.45
CA VAL A 30 -17.10 0.18 -2.20
C VAL A 30 -16.39 -0.39 -3.42
N SER A 31 -15.10 -0.67 -3.28
CA SER A 31 -14.29 -1.17 -4.37
C SER A 31 -14.75 -2.61 -4.53
N ALA A 32 -15.13 -3.01 -5.74
CA ALA A 32 -15.24 -4.43 -6.01
C ALA A 32 -13.84 -5.04 -5.87
N TYR A 33 -13.74 -6.24 -5.30
CA TYR A 33 -12.48 -6.97 -5.16
C TYR A 33 -12.55 -8.28 -5.93
N GLU A 34 -11.40 -8.76 -6.36
CA GLU A 34 -11.25 -10.10 -6.92
C GLU A 34 -10.07 -10.82 -6.26
N THR A 35 -10.08 -12.15 -6.37
CA THR A 35 -8.96 -12.99 -5.96
C THR A 35 -8.46 -13.78 -7.14
N ALA A 36 -7.23 -13.51 -7.58
CA ALA A 36 -6.50 -14.40 -8.47
C ALA A 36 -5.87 -15.51 -7.61
N THR A 37 -6.13 -16.77 -7.93
CA THR A 37 -5.70 -17.91 -7.11
C THR A 37 -4.66 -18.77 -7.83
N ASP A 38 -3.87 -19.50 -7.05
CA ASP A 38 -2.91 -20.50 -7.49
C ASP A 38 -1.86 -20.00 -8.50
N ILE A 39 -1.33 -18.80 -8.27
CA ILE A 39 -0.35 -18.17 -9.16
C ILE A 39 1.06 -18.71 -8.84
N PRO A 40 1.77 -19.35 -9.81
CA PRO A 40 3.17 -19.72 -9.63
C PRO A 40 4.08 -18.49 -9.58
N TYR A 41 4.94 -18.40 -8.56
CA TYR A 41 5.95 -17.33 -8.46
C TYR A 41 7.40 -17.81 -8.68
N ARG A 42 7.60 -19.10 -9.00
CA ARG A 42 8.90 -19.68 -9.36
C ARG A 42 8.93 -20.02 -10.85
N THR A 43 10.13 -20.10 -11.41
CA THR A 43 10.30 -20.34 -12.86
C THR A 43 9.79 -21.71 -13.26
N GLU A 44 9.41 -21.88 -14.52
CA GLU A 44 8.94 -23.17 -15.01
C GLU A 44 10.00 -24.28 -14.88
N ALA A 45 11.28 -23.95 -15.12
CA ALA A 45 12.38 -24.89 -14.97
C ALA A 45 12.48 -25.43 -13.53
N GLU A 46 12.39 -24.56 -12.54
CA GLU A 46 12.44 -24.96 -11.12
C GLU A 46 11.24 -25.82 -10.72
N ARG A 47 10.04 -25.45 -11.19
CA ARG A 47 8.82 -26.22 -10.92
C ARG A 47 8.84 -27.61 -11.55
N ARG A 48 9.36 -27.74 -12.77
CA ARG A 48 9.53 -29.04 -13.44
C ARG A 48 10.58 -29.91 -12.75
N ALA A 49 11.56 -29.31 -12.09
CA ALA A 49 12.63 -30.02 -11.41
C ALA A 49 12.22 -30.55 -10.02
N ASP A 50 11.28 -29.90 -9.34
CA ASP A 50 10.83 -30.27 -7.99
C ASP A 50 9.30 -30.15 -7.84
N PRO A 51 8.58 -31.28 -7.71
CA PRO A 51 7.14 -31.28 -7.50
C PRO A 51 6.67 -30.51 -6.26
N TYR A 52 7.50 -30.47 -5.21
CA TYR A 52 7.15 -29.74 -4.00
C TYR A 52 7.17 -28.22 -4.23
N ILE A 53 8.12 -27.73 -5.04
CA ILE A 53 8.12 -26.33 -5.48
C ILE A 53 6.90 -26.05 -6.34
N ASP A 54 6.55 -26.94 -7.26
CA ASP A 54 5.37 -26.74 -8.11
C ASP A 54 4.07 -26.71 -7.30
N GLU A 55 3.94 -27.56 -6.29
CA GLU A 55 2.75 -27.61 -5.43
C GLU A 55 2.67 -26.43 -4.45
N ARG A 56 3.78 -26.06 -3.79
CA ARG A 56 3.75 -25.14 -2.64
C ARG A 56 4.12 -23.70 -2.97
N CYS A 57 4.93 -23.44 -3.99
CA CYS A 57 5.31 -22.08 -4.39
C CYS A 57 4.22 -21.43 -5.27
N ARG A 58 3.07 -21.23 -4.63
CA ARG A 58 1.85 -20.65 -5.19
C ARG A 58 1.35 -19.55 -4.28
N LEU A 59 0.79 -18.50 -4.85
CA LEU A 59 0.19 -17.38 -4.12
C LEU A 59 -1.23 -17.10 -4.63
N ASP A 60 -2.05 -16.56 -3.74
CA ASP A 60 -3.35 -15.99 -4.08
C ASP A 60 -3.25 -14.48 -3.86
N VAL A 61 -3.82 -13.67 -4.75
CA VAL A 61 -3.79 -12.20 -4.68
C VAL A 61 -5.21 -11.68 -4.57
N TYR A 62 -5.56 -11.08 -3.44
CA TYR A 62 -6.82 -10.36 -3.26
C TYR A 62 -6.59 -8.88 -3.49
N HIS A 63 -7.27 -8.27 -4.46
CA HIS A 63 -7.00 -6.87 -4.81
C HIS A 63 -8.24 -6.09 -5.27
N PRO A 64 -8.21 -4.75 -5.14
CA PRO A 64 -9.28 -3.90 -5.67
C PRO A 64 -9.32 -3.95 -7.19
N ILE A 65 -10.54 -3.98 -7.75
CA ILE A 65 -10.81 -3.89 -9.18
C ILE A 65 -10.87 -2.42 -9.61
N LYS A 66 -10.40 -2.10 -10.82
CA LYS A 66 -10.44 -0.74 -11.43
C LYS A 66 -9.75 0.35 -10.62
N LYS A 67 -8.83 -0.01 -9.72
CA LYS A 67 -7.99 0.91 -8.95
C LYS A 67 -6.52 0.55 -9.19
N THR A 68 -5.66 1.55 -9.27
CA THR A 68 -4.20 1.38 -9.31
C THR A 68 -3.57 2.14 -8.14
N GLY A 69 -2.29 1.90 -7.86
CA GLY A 69 -1.56 2.63 -6.81
C GLY A 69 -2.04 2.36 -5.38
N PHE A 70 -2.60 1.17 -5.12
CA PHE A 70 -2.96 0.73 -3.77
C PHE A 70 -1.75 0.16 -3.02
N VAL A 71 -1.82 0.20 -1.69
CA VAL A 71 -0.85 -0.49 -0.82
C VAL A 71 -1.04 -2.00 -0.95
N THR A 72 0.04 -2.76 -0.88
CA THR A 72 0.01 -4.22 -0.90
C THR A 72 0.63 -4.76 0.38
N VAL A 73 -0.05 -5.72 1.02
CA VAL A 73 0.39 -6.40 2.24
C VAL A 73 0.73 -7.85 1.89
N VAL A 74 1.97 -8.29 2.13
CA VAL A 74 2.31 -9.70 1.98
C VAL A 74 1.91 -10.45 3.25
N TRP A 75 0.96 -11.38 3.13
CA TRP A 75 0.47 -12.19 4.25
C TRP A 75 0.99 -13.63 4.19
N PHE A 76 1.52 -14.12 5.32
CA PHE A 76 1.90 -15.51 5.49
C PHE A 76 0.92 -16.20 6.43
N HIS A 77 0.31 -17.30 5.96
CA HIS A 77 -0.58 -18.10 6.79
C HIS A 77 0.20 -18.90 7.84
N GLY A 78 -0.43 -19.15 8.99
CA GLY A 78 0.12 -20.05 10.01
C GLY A 78 0.01 -21.52 9.61
N GLY A 79 0.48 -22.43 10.47
CA GLY A 79 0.42 -23.88 10.27
C GLY A 79 1.74 -24.63 10.50
N GLY A 80 2.80 -23.91 10.86
CA GLY A 80 4.14 -24.50 11.00
C GLY A 80 4.69 -24.97 9.64
N LEU A 81 5.83 -25.65 9.64
CA LEU A 81 6.42 -26.17 8.39
C LEU A 81 5.57 -27.28 7.73
N THR A 82 4.57 -27.80 8.43
CA THR A 82 3.87 -29.06 8.09
C THR A 82 2.39 -28.87 7.79
N GLY A 83 1.85 -27.66 7.91
CA GLY A 83 0.41 -27.45 7.76
C GLY A 83 0.04 -26.02 7.38
N GLY A 84 -1.27 -25.79 7.31
CA GLY A 84 -1.86 -24.50 6.95
C GLY A 84 -2.11 -24.35 5.45
N ASN A 85 -3.11 -23.54 5.13
CA ASN A 85 -3.51 -23.20 3.78
C ASN A 85 -3.54 -21.68 3.63
N ARG A 86 -3.30 -21.20 2.41
CA ARG A 86 -3.39 -19.78 2.07
C ARG A 86 -4.83 -19.30 2.27
N PHE A 87 -4.97 -18.15 2.90
CA PHE A 87 -6.23 -17.43 3.01
C PHE A 87 -5.93 -15.95 3.27
N VAL A 88 -6.90 -15.08 2.95
CA VAL A 88 -6.84 -13.66 3.27
C VAL A 88 -7.63 -13.41 4.56
N PRO A 89 -7.01 -12.87 5.62
CA PRO A 89 -7.70 -12.49 6.84
C PRO A 89 -8.79 -11.45 6.57
N ARG A 90 -9.97 -11.60 7.18
CA ARG A 90 -11.11 -10.68 6.98
C ARG A 90 -10.77 -9.25 7.39
N GLU A 91 -9.84 -9.10 8.32
CA GLU A 91 -9.36 -7.81 8.83
C GLU A 91 -8.64 -6.98 7.76
N LEU A 92 -8.05 -7.66 6.76
CA LEU A 92 -7.36 -7.04 5.64
C LEU A 92 -8.27 -6.86 4.41
N MET A 93 -9.43 -7.51 4.39
CA MET A 93 -10.38 -7.40 3.27
C MET A 93 -11.06 -6.02 3.24
N GLU A 94 -11.29 -5.54 2.02
CA GLU A 94 -12.04 -4.29 1.75
C GLU A 94 -11.43 -3.01 2.36
N LYS A 95 -10.12 -3.01 2.67
CA LYS A 95 -9.41 -1.87 3.27
C LYS A 95 -8.74 -0.92 2.27
N GLY A 96 -9.03 -1.06 0.99
CA GLY A 96 -8.43 -0.26 -0.08
C GLY A 96 -7.00 -0.66 -0.43
N LEU A 97 -6.57 -1.84 0.03
CA LEU A 97 -5.27 -2.47 -0.17
C LEU A 97 -5.42 -3.81 -0.89
N ALA A 98 -4.33 -4.30 -1.47
CA ALA A 98 -4.21 -5.69 -1.90
C ALA A 98 -3.50 -6.53 -0.84
N VAL A 99 -3.82 -7.82 -0.80
CA VAL A 99 -3.18 -8.83 0.05
C VAL A 99 -2.66 -9.96 -0.82
#